data_AF-A0A2D3WGF3-F1
#
_entry.id   AF-A0A2D3WGF3-F1
#
_cell.length_a   1.000
_cell.length_b   1.000
_cell.length_c   1.000
_cell.angle_alpha   90.00
_cell.angle_beta   90.00
_cell.angle_gamma   90.00
#
_symmetry.space_group_name_H-M   'P 1'
#
loop_
_entity.id
_entity.type
_entity.pdbx_description
1 polymer ?
#
loop_
_entity_poly.entity_id
_entity_poly.type
_entity_poly.pdbx_seq_one_letter_code
_entity_poly.pdbx_strand_id
1 'polypeptide(L)'
;MREDEKFTLAITESGNLVVPLAYLKNMFGQELQYLIDTHKFYAIGIMSSEETYNSSIHAVTFGFQYAQNKSFTEKVEKAQWYTSKKFLEESIGLLHHYMERLYSTIYAIKNRISHQDEQHFISVLEQAKIKFGKKDFPTKIKEFKIHHSNTIDFEDHVTSLNKARNCFVHRLGVVSNLDTNNNNNLTVKWRAFRIDEKKFIDIERNYEIGTTIILDYQECMDTTYTLISYFEVLFNTCITNIGLNKDDPFYEFLS
;
A
#
# COMPACT_ATOMS: atom_id res chain seq x y z
N MET A 1 -12.10 8.28 -12.99
CA MET A 1 -11.16 9.23 -12.38
C MET A 1 -11.97 10.07 -11.41
N ARG A 2 -11.68 10.05 -10.11
CA ARG A 2 -12.42 10.88 -9.15
C ARG A 2 -11.96 12.35 -9.30
N GLU A 3 -12.80 13.34 -9.00
CA GLU A 3 -12.40 14.76 -9.12
C GLU A 3 -11.18 15.13 -8.25
N ASP A 4 -10.97 14.34 -7.20
CA ASP A 4 -9.88 14.28 -6.24
C ASP A 4 -8.56 13.69 -6.80
N GLU A 5 -8.56 13.16 -8.04
CA GLU A 5 -7.34 12.72 -8.75
C GLU A 5 -6.72 13.81 -9.64
N LYS A 6 -7.30 15.01 -9.71
CA LYS A 6 -6.59 16.16 -10.27
C LYS A 6 -5.36 16.36 -9.41
N PHE A 7 -4.16 16.24 -9.99
CA PHE A 7 -2.95 16.74 -9.35
C PHE A 7 -3.28 18.13 -8.80
N THR A 8 -3.31 18.27 -7.48
CA THR A 8 -3.57 19.58 -6.86
C THR A 8 -2.29 20.36 -7.06
N LEU A 9 -2.19 20.92 -8.24
CA LEU A 9 -1.12 21.78 -8.66
C LEU A 9 -1.40 23.12 -7.98
N ALA A 10 -0.54 23.50 -7.04
CA ALA A 10 -0.60 24.82 -6.45
C ALA A 10 0.05 25.81 -7.41
N ILE A 11 -0.52 27.00 -7.57
CA ILE A 11 0.15 28.09 -8.29
C ILE A 11 0.75 29.02 -7.22
N THR A 12 2.07 29.23 -7.25
CA THR A 12 2.74 30.21 -6.37
C THR A 12 2.30 31.63 -6.68
N GLU A 13 2.58 32.58 -5.79
CA GLU A 13 2.36 34.02 -6.06
C GLU A 13 3.14 34.51 -7.30
N SER A 14 4.21 33.80 -7.68
CA SER A 14 5.00 34.02 -8.89
C SER A 14 4.45 33.33 -10.14
N GLY A 15 3.30 32.66 -10.06
CA GLY A 15 2.64 32.01 -11.20
C GLY A 15 3.19 30.63 -11.57
N ASN A 16 4.00 30.00 -10.70
CA ASN A 16 4.58 28.68 -10.97
C ASN A 16 3.66 27.57 -10.47
N LEU A 17 3.44 26.56 -11.29
CA LEU A 17 2.73 25.32 -10.94
C LEU A 17 3.62 24.46 -10.03
N VAL A 18 3.12 23.95 -8.92
CA VAL A 18 3.91 23.20 -7.93
C VAL A 18 3.15 21.98 -7.45
N VAL A 19 3.86 20.87 -7.24
CA VAL A 19 3.33 19.65 -6.62
C VAL A 19 3.70 19.66 -5.13
N PRO A 20 2.73 19.85 -4.21
CA PRO A 20 3.01 19.79 -2.78
C PRO A 20 3.41 18.37 -2.37
N LEU A 21 4.69 18.14 -2.12
CA LEU A 21 5.21 16.83 -1.72
C LEU A 21 4.63 16.41 -0.34
N ALA A 22 4.39 17.35 0.56
CA ALA A 22 3.67 17.12 1.82
C ALA A 22 2.23 16.62 1.59
N TYR A 23 1.56 17.06 0.52
CA TYR A 23 0.24 16.58 0.16
C TYR A 23 0.28 15.12 -0.30
N LEU A 24 1.26 14.72 -1.10
CA LEU A 24 1.46 13.30 -1.46
C LEU A 24 1.67 12.42 -0.23
N LYS A 25 2.43 12.89 0.76
CA LYS A 25 2.63 12.17 2.02
C LYS A 25 1.32 12.04 2.80
N ASN A 26 0.59 13.14 2.95
CA ASN A 26 -0.67 13.15 3.71
C ASN A 26 -1.75 12.30 3.04
N MET A 27 -1.88 12.33 1.72
CA MET A 27 -2.87 11.52 1.03
C MET A 27 -2.62 10.01 1.19
N PHE A 28 -1.35 9.55 1.11
CA PHE A 28 -1.03 8.13 1.33
C PHE A 28 -1.49 7.68 2.72
N GLY A 29 -1.16 8.48 3.75
CA GLY A 29 -1.58 8.21 5.12
C GLY A 29 -3.10 8.20 5.29
N GLN A 30 -3.81 9.15 4.67
CA GLN A 30 -5.28 9.24 4.75
C GLN A 30 -5.98 8.07 4.08
N GLU A 31 -5.57 7.71 2.86
CA GLU A 31 -6.16 6.57 2.15
C GLU A 31 -5.88 5.25 2.87
N LEU A 32 -4.66 5.09 3.39
CA LEU A 32 -4.31 3.90 4.16
C LEU A 32 -5.09 3.83 5.49
N GLN A 33 -5.29 4.96 6.16
CA GLN A 33 -6.15 5.05 7.36
C GLN A 33 -7.61 4.70 7.03
N TYR A 34 -8.12 5.15 5.89
CA TYR A 34 -9.46 4.76 5.44
C TYR A 34 -9.60 3.24 5.25
N LEU A 35 -8.57 2.59 4.68
CA LEU A 35 -8.54 1.12 4.54
C LEU A 35 -8.52 0.40 5.90
N ILE A 36 -7.73 0.92 6.85
CA ILE A 36 -7.70 0.42 8.24
C ILE A 36 -9.09 0.51 8.86
N ASP A 37 -9.73 1.68 8.82
CA ASP A 37 -11.02 1.91 9.47
C ASP A 37 -12.10 1.01 8.86
N THR A 38 -12.08 0.84 7.54
CA THR A 38 -12.94 -0.09 6.80
C THR A 38 -12.70 -1.54 7.23
N HIS A 39 -11.43 -1.97 7.31
CA HIS A 39 -11.08 -3.33 7.73
C HIS A 39 -11.48 -3.59 9.19
N LYS A 40 -11.28 -2.62 10.07
CA LYS A 40 -11.72 -2.65 11.48
C LYS A 40 -13.23 -2.81 11.59
N PHE A 41 -13.99 -2.08 10.79
CA PHE A 41 -15.45 -2.22 10.75
C PHE A 41 -15.86 -3.64 10.36
N TYR A 42 -15.24 -4.23 9.32
CA TYR A 42 -15.52 -5.62 8.94
C TYR A 42 -15.08 -6.62 10.01
N ALA A 43 -13.94 -6.41 10.66
CA ALA A 43 -13.46 -7.28 11.74
C ALA A 43 -14.44 -7.33 12.91
N ILE A 44 -15.02 -6.19 13.30
CA ILE A 44 -16.07 -6.14 14.32
C ILE A 44 -17.29 -6.97 13.91
N GLY A 45 -17.73 -6.84 12.65
CA GLY A 45 -18.85 -7.64 12.12
C GLY A 45 -18.56 -9.14 12.10
N ILE A 46 -17.34 -9.54 11.76
CA ILE A 46 -16.89 -10.93 11.77
C ILE A 46 -16.85 -11.52 13.19
N MET A 47 -16.50 -10.70 14.19
CA MET A 47 -16.48 -11.10 15.60
C MET A 47 -17.88 -11.16 16.25
N SER A 48 -18.95 -10.90 15.49
CA SER A 48 -20.32 -11.01 15.99
C SER A 48 -20.67 -12.46 16.38
N SER A 49 -21.63 -12.62 17.29
CA SER A 49 -22.10 -13.95 17.68
C SER A 49 -22.96 -14.59 16.59
N GLU A 50 -23.04 -15.91 16.57
CA GLU A 50 -23.94 -16.64 15.67
C GLU A 50 -25.40 -16.20 15.82
N GLU A 51 -25.83 -15.90 17.04
CA GLU A 51 -27.16 -15.34 17.33
C GLU A 51 -27.37 -13.97 16.67
N THR A 52 -26.38 -13.08 16.77
CA THR A 52 -26.39 -11.75 16.11
C THR A 52 -26.44 -11.90 14.59
N TYR A 53 -25.69 -12.84 14.03
CA TYR A 53 -25.68 -13.14 12.60
C TYR A 53 -27.04 -13.69 12.13
N ASN A 54 -27.60 -14.66 12.84
CA ASN A 54 -28.85 -15.29 12.47
C ASN A 54 -30.05 -14.32 12.60
N SER A 55 -30.04 -13.41 13.57
CA SER A 55 -31.07 -12.38 13.73
C SER A 55 -31.00 -11.25 12.69
N SER A 56 -29.87 -11.08 12.01
CA SER A 56 -29.64 -10.04 10.99
C SER A 56 -29.82 -10.52 9.54
N ILE A 57 -30.08 -11.83 9.32
CA ILE A 57 -30.27 -12.46 8.00
C ILE A 57 -31.47 -11.93 7.21
N HIS A 58 -32.38 -11.16 7.82
CA HIS A 58 -33.61 -10.71 7.18
C HIS A 58 -33.46 -9.63 6.09
N ALA A 59 -32.27 -9.11 5.82
CA ALA A 59 -32.11 -7.94 4.94
C ALA A 59 -31.72 -8.23 3.47
N VAL A 60 -31.07 -9.36 3.14
CA VAL A 60 -30.59 -9.61 1.76
C VAL A 60 -30.56 -11.11 1.45
N THR A 61 -31.56 -11.61 0.72
CA THR A 61 -31.56 -12.96 0.15
C THR A 61 -31.46 -12.90 -1.37
N PHE A 62 -30.25 -13.12 -1.90
CA PHE A 62 -30.10 -13.65 -3.25
C PHE A 62 -30.45 -15.15 -3.21
N GLY A 63 -31.21 -15.65 -4.20
CA GLY A 63 -31.74 -17.03 -4.23
C GLY A 63 -30.70 -18.17 -4.29
N PHE A 64 -29.41 -17.87 -4.21
CA PHE A 64 -28.32 -18.85 -4.16
C PHE A 64 -27.84 -18.98 -2.71
N GLN A 65 -28.42 -19.93 -1.97
CA GLN A 65 -28.12 -20.18 -0.56
C GLN A 65 -26.80 -20.97 -0.36
N TYR A 66 -25.74 -20.65 -1.11
CA TYR A 66 -24.47 -21.40 -1.10
C TYR A 66 -23.80 -21.44 0.29
N ALA A 67 -23.96 -20.38 1.07
CA ALA A 67 -23.40 -20.30 2.42
C ALA A 67 -24.27 -20.96 3.51
N GLN A 68 -25.54 -21.32 3.23
CA GLN A 68 -26.42 -21.85 4.29
C GLN A 68 -25.98 -23.22 4.81
N ASN A 69 -25.35 -24.03 3.95
CA ASN A 69 -24.85 -25.36 4.30
C ASN A 69 -23.51 -25.34 5.06
N LYS A 70 -23.00 -24.16 5.41
CA LYS A 70 -21.74 -23.97 6.13
C LYS A 70 -21.99 -23.62 7.58
N SER A 71 -21.16 -24.18 8.46
CA SER A 71 -21.16 -23.82 9.89
C SER A 71 -20.86 -22.33 10.06
N PHE A 72 -21.29 -21.75 11.17
CA PHE A 72 -20.97 -20.36 11.49
C PHE A 72 -19.45 -20.11 11.53
N THR A 73 -18.69 -21.05 12.10
CA THR A 73 -17.22 -21.03 12.11
C THR A 73 -16.63 -20.97 10.70
N GLU A 74 -17.07 -21.83 9.77
CA GLU A 74 -16.59 -21.78 8.38
C GLU A 74 -16.90 -20.44 7.69
N LYS A 75 -18.05 -19.82 8.00
CA LYS A 75 -18.42 -18.50 7.46
C LYS A 75 -17.49 -17.41 8.00
N VAL A 76 -17.19 -17.43 9.31
CA VAL A 76 -16.27 -16.50 9.97
C VAL A 76 -14.87 -16.62 9.37
N GLU A 77 -14.33 -17.84 9.25
CA GLU A 77 -13.02 -18.09 8.64
C GLU A 77 -12.96 -17.58 7.19
N LYS A 78 -14.02 -17.84 6.40
CA LYS A 78 -14.09 -17.38 5.02
C LYS A 78 -14.16 -15.85 4.92
N ALA A 79 -14.89 -15.21 5.82
CA ALA A 79 -14.98 -13.76 5.89
C ALA A 79 -13.65 -13.13 6.29
N GLN A 80 -12.95 -13.67 7.30
CA GLN A 80 -11.61 -13.25 7.70
C GLN A 80 -10.60 -13.36 6.56
N TRP A 81 -10.61 -14.49 5.84
CA TRP A 81 -9.77 -14.68 4.67
C TRP A 81 -10.06 -13.62 3.59
N TYR A 82 -11.33 -13.34 3.31
CA TYR A 82 -11.72 -12.38 2.27
C TYR A 82 -11.32 -10.95 2.63
N THR A 83 -11.57 -10.52 3.87
CA THR A 83 -11.23 -9.16 4.32
C THR A 83 -9.72 -8.95 4.37
N SER A 84 -8.95 -9.96 4.79
CA SER A 84 -7.48 -9.91 4.79
C SER A 84 -6.91 -9.86 3.37
N LYS A 85 -7.45 -10.68 2.47
CA LYS A 85 -7.14 -10.61 1.04
C LYS A 85 -7.34 -9.20 0.49
N LYS A 86 -8.52 -8.61 0.74
CA LYS A 86 -8.88 -7.29 0.21
C LYS A 86 -8.01 -6.20 0.79
N PHE A 87 -7.78 -6.22 2.10
CA PHE A 87 -6.90 -5.28 2.78
C PHE A 87 -5.48 -5.30 2.20
N LEU A 88 -4.87 -6.48 2.02
CA LEU A 88 -3.53 -6.59 1.44
C LEU A 88 -3.48 -6.17 -0.03
N GLU A 89 -4.49 -6.55 -0.81
CA GLU A 89 -4.60 -6.18 -2.23
C GLU A 89 -4.62 -4.66 -2.39
N GLU A 90 -5.44 -3.98 -1.58
CA GLU A 90 -5.63 -2.53 -1.63
C GLU A 90 -4.46 -1.76 -1.03
N SER A 91 -3.94 -2.16 0.13
CA SER A 91 -2.82 -1.48 0.80
C SER A 91 -1.51 -1.55 0.00
N ILE A 92 -1.17 -2.71 -0.58
CA ILE A 92 -0.01 -2.82 -1.48
C ILE A 92 -0.28 -2.11 -2.80
N GLY A 93 -1.50 -2.19 -3.33
CA GLY A 93 -1.91 -1.43 -4.51
C GLY A 93 -1.73 0.08 -4.32
N LEU A 94 -2.11 0.58 -3.15
CA LEU A 94 -1.92 1.96 -2.73
C LEU A 94 -0.44 2.32 -2.70
N LEU A 95 0.41 1.51 -2.07
CA LEU A 95 1.86 1.74 -2.07
C LEU A 95 2.42 1.84 -3.49
N HIS A 96 2.03 0.94 -4.40
CA HIS A 96 2.44 0.99 -5.80
C HIS A 96 2.04 2.31 -6.49
N HIS A 97 0.79 2.73 -6.28
CA HIS A 97 0.26 3.96 -6.85
C HIS A 97 1.03 5.20 -6.36
N TYR A 98 1.33 5.24 -5.06
CA TYR A 98 2.06 6.37 -4.47
C TYR A 98 3.54 6.38 -4.85
N MET A 99 4.16 5.20 -5.01
CA MET A 99 5.49 5.09 -5.60
C MET A 99 5.51 5.64 -7.04
N GLU A 100 4.49 5.37 -7.86
CA GLU A 100 4.39 5.92 -9.21
C GLU A 100 4.25 7.45 -9.22
N ARG A 101 3.41 8.00 -8.34
CA ARG A 101 3.25 9.44 -8.18
C ARG A 101 4.57 10.08 -7.75
N LEU A 102 5.18 9.58 -6.67
CA LEU A 102 6.47 10.05 -6.17
C LEU A 102 7.54 10.04 -7.26
N TYR A 103 7.66 8.93 -8.00
CA TYR A 103 8.61 8.81 -9.11
C TYR A 103 8.37 9.87 -10.19
N SER A 104 7.12 10.04 -10.64
CA SER A 104 6.78 11.03 -11.68
C SER A 104 7.11 12.46 -11.24
N THR A 105 6.85 12.78 -9.97
CA THR A 105 7.17 14.10 -9.40
C THR A 105 8.68 14.33 -9.35
N ILE A 106 9.45 13.35 -8.85
CA ILE A 106 10.93 13.43 -8.83
C ILE A 106 11.48 13.58 -10.25
N TYR A 107 10.94 12.83 -11.21
CA TYR A 107 11.34 12.90 -12.60
C TYR A 107 11.14 14.31 -13.18
N ALA A 108 9.97 14.91 -12.94
CA ALA A 108 9.68 16.25 -13.42
C ALA A 108 10.62 17.30 -12.79
N ILE A 109 10.88 17.20 -11.49
CA ILE A 109 11.80 18.10 -10.77
C ILE A 109 13.22 17.98 -11.32
N LYS A 110 13.76 16.75 -11.43
CA LYS A 110 15.13 16.51 -11.93
C LYS A 110 15.35 16.99 -13.36
N ASN A 111 14.33 16.93 -14.20
CA ASN A 111 14.39 17.38 -15.59
C ASN A 111 14.01 18.86 -15.78
N ARG A 112 13.78 19.61 -14.68
CA ARG A 112 13.38 21.03 -14.71
C ARG A 112 12.24 21.32 -15.68
N ILE A 113 11.26 20.42 -15.72
CA ILE A 113 10.15 20.53 -16.66
C ILE A 113 9.35 21.76 -16.29
N SER A 114 9.32 22.73 -17.22
CA SER A 114 8.67 24.01 -17.00
C SER A 114 7.18 23.84 -16.79
N HIS A 115 6.69 24.66 -15.86
CA HIS A 115 5.31 24.72 -15.40
C HIS A 115 4.44 25.72 -16.13
N GLN A 116 5.02 26.43 -17.11
CA GLN A 116 4.32 27.48 -17.87
C GLN A 116 3.24 26.91 -18.80
N ASP A 117 3.30 25.62 -19.11
CA ASP A 117 2.27 24.87 -19.83
C ASP A 117 1.80 23.70 -18.97
N GLU A 118 0.66 23.89 -18.30
CA GLU A 118 0.02 22.90 -17.43
C GLU A 118 -0.26 21.58 -18.17
N GLN A 119 -0.69 21.64 -19.44
CA GLN A 119 -1.00 20.45 -20.21
C GLN A 119 0.26 19.66 -20.54
N HIS A 120 1.35 20.35 -20.92
CA HIS A 120 2.64 19.72 -21.11
C HIS A 120 3.14 19.07 -19.81
N PHE A 121 3.05 19.79 -18.69
CA PHE A 121 3.48 19.28 -17.39
C PHE A 121 2.72 18.01 -16.97
N ILE A 122 1.38 18.03 -17.05
CA ILE A 122 0.53 16.86 -16.76
C ILE A 122 0.86 15.69 -17.69
N SER A 123 1.05 15.96 -18.99
CA SER A 123 1.40 14.92 -19.96
C SER A 123 2.71 14.22 -19.60
N VAL A 124 3.74 14.97 -19.18
CA VAL A 124 5.01 14.35 -18.79
C VAL A 124 4.87 13.55 -17.50
N LEU A 125 4.13 14.04 -16.50
CA LEU A 125 3.87 13.28 -15.27
C LEU A 125 3.18 11.96 -15.57
N GLU A 126 2.12 11.97 -16.37
CA GLU A 126 1.39 10.75 -16.72
C GLU A 126 2.25 9.79 -17.56
N GLN A 127 3.08 10.28 -18.48
CA GLN A 127 4.01 9.42 -19.23
C GLN A 127 5.05 8.75 -18.32
N ALA A 128 5.63 9.51 -17.38
CA ALA A 128 6.59 8.99 -16.42
C ALA A 128 5.94 7.94 -15.50
N LYS A 129 4.74 8.25 -15.00
CA LYS A 129 3.90 7.36 -14.19
C LYS A 129 3.55 6.07 -14.93
N ILE A 130 3.09 6.14 -16.18
CA ILE A 130 2.76 4.96 -17.00
C ILE A 130 4.01 4.11 -17.25
N LYS A 131 5.15 4.74 -17.59
CA LYS A 131 6.41 4.02 -17.82
C LYS A 131 6.89 3.30 -16.57
N PHE A 132 6.80 3.96 -15.41
CA PHE A 132 7.16 3.38 -14.12
C PHE A 132 6.16 2.32 -13.66
N GLY A 133 4.86 2.54 -13.88
CA GLY A 133 3.77 1.65 -13.47
C GLY A 133 3.81 0.28 -14.15
N LYS A 134 4.37 0.20 -15.37
CA LYS A 134 4.61 -1.07 -16.08
C LYS A 134 5.70 -1.96 -15.47
N LYS A 135 6.51 -1.42 -14.55
CA LYS A 135 7.59 -2.18 -13.90
C LYS A 135 7.04 -3.04 -12.78
N ASP A 136 7.62 -4.22 -12.60
CA ASP A 136 7.34 -5.05 -11.42
C ASP A 136 7.86 -4.39 -10.15
N PHE A 137 7.34 -4.82 -9.00
CA PHE A 137 7.67 -4.22 -7.71
C PHE A 137 9.18 -4.27 -7.37
N PRO A 138 9.90 -5.39 -7.59
CA PRO A 138 11.35 -5.41 -7.37
C PRO A 138 12.10 -4.41 -8.24
N THR A 139 11.70 -4.22 -9.50
CA THR A 139 12.31 -3.22 -10.39
C THR A 139 12.02 -1.80 -9.92
N LYS A 140 10.79 -1.51 -9.47
CA LYS A 140 10.42 -0.22 -8.88
C LYS A 140 11.31 0.13 -7.69
N ILE A 141 11.53 -0.81 -6.77
CA ILE A 141 12.43 -0.62 -5.62
C ILE A 141 13.86 -0.35 -6.08
N LYS A 142 14.37 -1.13 -7.04
CA LYS A 142 15.73 -0.94 -7.59
C LYS A 142 15.92 0.45 -8.21
N GLU A 143 14.94 0.97 -8.95
CA GLU A 143 15.04 2.32 -9.51
C GLU A 143 15.10 3.39 -8.43
N PHE A 144 14.31 3.27 -7.37
CA PHE A 144 14.45 4.17 -6.23
C PHE A 144 15.83 4.06 -5.58
N LYS A 145 16.40 2.86 -5.41
CA LYS A 145 17.77 2.70 -4.89
C LYS A 145 18.86 3.30 -5.79
N ILE A 146 18.79 3.07 -7.10
CA ILE A 146 19.79 3.58 -8.05
C ILE A 146 19.83 5.10 -8.01
N HIS A 147 18.66 5.72 -7.81
CA HIS A 147 18.54 7.18 -7.77
C HIS A 147 18.73 7.79 -6.38
N HIS A 148 18.74 6.97 -5.32
CA HIS A 148 18.70 7.41 -3.93
C HIS A 148 19.52 6.46 -3.04
N SER A 149 20.69 6.91 -2.58
CA SER A 149 21.84 6.11 -2.12
C SER A 149 21.70 5.31 -0.81
N ASN A 150 20.49 5.11 -0.27
CA ASN A 150 20.29 4.47 1.04
C ASN A 150 19.52 3.14 0.93
N THR A 151 19.95 2.15 1.73
CA THR A 151 19.16 0.95 2.02
C THR A 151 17.91 1.34 2.80
N ILE A 152 16.75 0.86 2.37
CA ILE A 152 15.48 1.09 3.06
C ILE A 152 15.26 -0.12 3.98
N ASP A 153 15.32 0.09 5.30
CA ASP A 153 15.26 -0.95 6.36
C ASP A 153 13.97 -1.82 6.39
N PHE A 154 13.10 -1.65 5.40
CA PHE A 154 11.78 -2.28 5.28
C PHE A 154 11.57 -3.00 3.96
N GLU A 155 12.56 -3.01 3.06
CA GLU A 155 12.43 -3.60 1.73
C GLU A 155 12.05 -5.08 1.73
N ASP A 156 12.71 -5.87 2.58
CA ASP A 156 12.41 -7.29 2.72
C ASP A 156 10.96 -7.52 3.17
N HIS A 157 10.48 -6.66 4.08
CA HIS A 157 9.10 -6.69 4.56
C HIS A 157 8.12 -6.39 3.42
N VAL A 158 8.26 -5.25 2.74
CA VAL A 158 7.33 -4.89 1.65
C VAL A 158 7.41 -5.83 0.45
N THR A 159 8.59 -6.40 0.18
CA THR A 159 8.76 -7.40 -0.89
C THR A 159 8.05 -8.70 -0.54
N SER A 160 8.15 -9.15 0.71
CA SER A 160 7.43 -10.33 1.19
C SER A 160 5.90 -10.13 1.19
N LEU A 161 5.43 -8.94 1.58
CA LEU A 161 4.02 -8.57 1.55
C LEU A 161 3.48 -8.49 0.11
N ASN A 162 4.27 -7.97 -0.83
CA ASN A 162 3.90 -7.98 -2.24
C ASN A 162 3.82 -9.41 -2.81
N LYS A 163 4.68 -10.33 -2.36
CA LYS A 163 4.54 -11.76 -2.70
C LYS A 163 3.25 -12.36 -2.13
N ALA A 164 2.93 -12.08 -0.87
CA ALA A 164 1.67 -12.51 -0.26
C ALA A 164 0.46 -11.96 -1.04
N ARG A 165 0.48 -10.67 -1.41
CA ARG A 165 -0.55 -10.04 -2.24
C ARG A 165 -0.69 -10.73 -3.60
N ASN A 166 0.40 -11.08 -4.26
CA ASN A 166 0.34 -11.81 -5.53
C ASN A 166 -0.25 -13.22 -5.36
N CYS A 167 0.06 -13.91 -4.26
CA CYS A 167 -0.58 -15.17 -3.89
C CYS A 167 -2.10 -15.00 -3.72
N PHE A 168 -2.54 -13.99 -2.98
CA PHE A 168 -3.96 -13.67 -2.80
C PHE A 168 -4.70 -13.35 -4.11
N VAL A 169 -4.07 -12.56 -4.98
CA VAL A 169 -4.68 -12.09 -6.23
C VAL A 169 -4.74 -13.20 -7.28
N HIS A 170 -3.66 -13.96 -7.47
CA HIS A 170 -3.54 -14.89 -8.60
C HIS A 170 -3.85 -16.34 -8.24
N ARG A 171 -3.76 -16.72 -6.96
CA ARG A 171 -3.88 -18.11 -6.49
C ARG A 171 -4.87 -18.26 -5.34
N LEU A 172 -5.72 -17.26 -5.12
CA LEU A 172 -6.72 -17.25 -4.05
C LEU A 172 -6.08 -17.51 -2.67
N GLY A 173 -4.86 -17.03 -2.47
CA GLY A 173 -4.12 -17.17 -1.22
C GLY A 173 -3.51 -18.55 -1.00
N VAL A 174 -3.63 -19.49 -1.94
CA VAL A 174 -2.96 -20.79 -1.85
C VAL A 174 -1.52 -20.66 -2.33
N VAL A 175 -0.58 -20.94 -1.44
CA VAL A 175 0.85 -20.81 -1.71
C VAL A 175 1.30 -21.83 -2.75
N SER A 176 2.00 -21.34 -3.77
CA SER A 176 2.64 -22.15 -4.81
C SER A 176 4.15 -21.96 -4.81
N ASN A 177 4.87 -22.78 -5.59
CA ASN A 177 6.31 -22.62 -5.81
C ASN A 177 6.72 -21.20 -6.24
N LEU A 178 5.85 -20.51 -7.00
CA LEU A 178 6.12 -19.15 -7.50
C LEU A 178 6.11 -18.08 -6.39
N ASP A 179 5.47 -18.37 -5.26
CA ASP A 179 5.34 -17.45 -4.14
C ASP A 179 6.52 -17.57 -3.17
N THR A 180 7.20 -18.70 -3.16
CA THR A 180 8.25 -19.00 -2.18
C THR A 180 9.40 -17.99 -2.24
N ASN A 181 9.89 -17.58 -1.07
CA ASN A 181 11.04 -16.66 -0.93
C ASN A 181 12.07 -17.13 0.08
N ASN A 182 11.83 -18.26 0.76
CA ASN A 182 12.77 -18.84 1.71
C ASN A 182 12.55 -20.36 1.79
N ASN A 183 13.54 -21.16 1.36
CA ASN A 183 13.54 -22.62 1.55
C ASN A 183 12.20 -23.33 1.26
N ASN A 184 11.62 -23.11 0.07
CA ASN A 184 10.31 -23.64 -0.37
C ASN A 184 9.08 -23.16 0.40
N ASN A 185 9.22 -22.16 1.26
CA ASN A 185 8.12 -21.50 1.94
C ASN A 185 7.94 -20.07 1.44
N LEU A 186 6.70 -19.58 1.52
CA LEU A 186 6.43 -18.15 1.53
C LEU A 186 6.60 -17.66 2.97
N THR A 187 7.70 -16.96 3.23
CA THR A 187 7.91 -16.19 4.46
C THR A 187 7.36 -14.78 4.26
N VAL A 188 6.28 -14.45 4.98
CA VAL A 188 5.71 -13.10 5.02
C VAL A 188 6.26 -12.39 6.25
N LYS A 189 6.80 -11.19 6.08
CA LYS A 189 7.44 -10.40 7.13
C LYS A 189 6.75 -9.05 7.28
N TRP A 190 6.56 -8.61 8.52
CA TRP A 190 6.12 -7.26 8.84
C TRP A 190 6.73 -6.79 10.17
N ARG A 191 6.73 -5.47 10.39
CA ARG A 191 7.17 -4.85 11.65
C ARG A 191 5.95 -4.46 12.48
N ALA A 192 5.93 -4.88 13.73
CA ALA A 192 4.86 -4.59 14.69
C ALA A 192 5.38 -3.73 15.84
N PHE A 193 4.54 -2.84 16.36
CA PHE A 193 4.81 -2.16 17.62
C PHE A 193 4.27 -2.98 18.78
N ARG A 194 5.14 -3.37 19.73
CA ARG A 194 4.75 -4.10 20.94
C ARG A 194 4.70 -3.13 22.12
N ILE A 195 3.50 -2.93 22.65
CA ILE A 195 3.22 -1.93 23.70
C ILE A 195 3.90 -2.32 25.02
N ASP A 196 3.87 -3.61 25.35
CA ASP A 196 4.51 -4.21 26.52
C ASP A 196 6.03 -4.02 26.50
N GLU A 197 6.65 -4.13 25.31
CA GLU A 197 8.08 -3.98 25.13
C GLU A 197 8.50 -2.54 24.75
N LYS A 198 7.52 -1.66 24.48
CA LYS A 198 7.70 -0.29 23.98
C LYS A 198 8.68 -0.18 22.81
N LYS A 199 8.72 -1.17 21.94
CA LYS A 199 9.62 -1.21 20.78
C LYS A 199 8.95 -1.85 19.58
N PHE A 200 9.54 -1.61 18.42
CA PHE A 200 9.20 -2.35 17.22
C PHE A 200 9.93 -3.69 17.19
N ILE A 201 9.23 -4.71 16.71
CA ILE A 201 9.79 -6.05 16.47
C ILE A 201 9.47 -6.48 15.04
N ASP A 202 10.39 -7.23 14.44
CA ASP A 202 10.15 -7.89 13.16
C ASP A 202 9.46 -9.22 13.42
N ILE A 203 8.38 -9.46 12.70
CA ILE A 203 7.56 -10.66 12.77
C ILE A 203 7.65 -11.38 11.43
N GLU A 204 7.77 -12.70 11.48
CA GLU A 204 7.79 -13.54 10.31
C GLU A 204 6.77 -14.69 10.46
N ARG A 205 5.99 -14.93 9.41
CA ARG A 205 5.17 -16.14 9.26
C ARG A 205 5.58 -16.92 8.04
N ASN A 206 5.71 -18.23 8.22
CA ASN A 206 6.06 -19.16 7.16
C ASN A 206 4.81 -19.93 6.72
N TYR A 207 4.57 -19.94 5.41
CA TYR A 207 3.50 -20.69 4.78
C TYR A 207 4.09 -21.70 3.81
N GLU A 208 3.79 -22.97 4.03
CA GLU A 208 4.20 -24.07 3.16
C GLU A 208 3.40 -24.08 1.86
N ILE A 209 3.97 -24.66 0.81
CA ILE A 209 3.26 -24.86 -0.46
C ILE A 209 1.97 -25.66 -0.23
N GLY A 210 0.88 -25.21 -0.84
CA GLY A 210 -0.46 -25.79 -0.69
C GLY A 210 -1.27 -25.24 0.48
N THR A 211 -0.65 -24.46 1.37
CA THR A 211 -1.38 -23.81 2.47
C THR A 211 -2.07 -22.52 2.03
N THR A 212 -3.19 -22.18 2.66
CA THR A 212 -3.88 -20.90 2.45
C THR A 212 -3.32 -19.86 3.41
N ILE A 213 -2.92 -18.70 2.90
CA ILE A 213 -2.54 -17.57 3.74
C ILE A 213 -3.78 -17.07 4.48
N ILE A 214 -3.66 -17.03 5.80
CA ILE A 214 -4.62 -16.38 6.70
C ILE A 214 -3.80 -15.40 7.53
N LEU A 215 -4.19 -14.13 7.46
CA LEU A 215 -3.75 -13.10 8.38
C LEU A 215 -4.90 -12.78 9.31
N ASP A 216 -4.59 -12.56 10.59
CA ASP A 216 -5.57 -12.00 11.51
C ASP A 216 -5.62 -10.46 11.39
N TYR A 217 -6.58 -9.85 12.09
CA TYR A 217 -6.76 -8.40 12.10
C TYR A 217 -5.49 -7.67 12.58
N GLN A 218 -4.82 -8.18 13.62
CA GLN A 218 -3.64 -7.53 14.18
C GLN A 218 -2.49 -7.57 13.17
N GLU A 219 -2.36 -8.64 12.40
CA GLU A 219 -1.34 -8.77 11.37
C GLU A 219 -1.57 -7.82 10.18
N CYS A 220 -2.83 -7.58 9.82
CA CYS A 220 -3.18 -6.51 8.88
C CYS A 220 -2.79 -5.12 9.42
N MET A 221 -3.00 -4.88 10.72
CA MET A 221 -2.58 -3.62 11.36
C MET A 221 -1.06 -3.47 11.39
N ASP A 222 -0.33 -4.51 11.76
CA ASP A 222 1.14 -4.51 11.79
C ASP A 222 1.72 -4.31 10.37
N THR A 223 1.07 -4.90 9.36
CA THR A 223 1.39 -4.65 7.95
C THR A 223 1.25 -3.17 7.59
N THR A 224 0.23 -2.48 8.10
CA THR A 224 0.04 -1.04 7.86
C THR A 224 1.24 -0.23 8.35
N TYR A 225 1.69 -0.47 9.58
CA TYR A 225 2.84 0.23 10.15
C TYR A 225 4.09 0.05 9.30
N THR A 226 4.28 -1.17 8.78
CA THR A 226 5.37 -1.48 7.86
C THR A 226 5.29 -0.64 6.59
N LEU A 227 4.10 -0.55 5.97
CA LEU A 227 3.90 0.21 4.73
C LEU A 227 4.07 1.71 4.92
N ILE A 228 3.55 2.27 6.02
CA ILE A 228 3.76 3.68 6.39
C ILE A 228 5.26 3.93 6.57
N SER A 229 5.93 3.15 7.41
CA SER A 229 7.34 3.34 7.71
C SER A 229 8.20 3.24 6.44
N TYR A 230 7.92 2.25 5.59
CA TYR A 230 8.60 2.12 4.29
C TYR A 230 8.38 3.35 3.41
N PHE A 231 7.13 3.79 3.25
CA PHE A 231 6.82 4.95 2.42
C PHE A 231 7.45 6.23 2.96
N GLU A 232 7.47 6.44 4.28
CA GLU A 232 8.11 7.60 4.90
C GLU A 232 9.62 7.62 4.67
N VAL A 233 10.29 6.48 4.87
CA VAL A 233 11.73 6.37 4.60
C VAL A 233 12.01 6.59 3.11
N LEU A 234 11.22 5.98 2.23
CA LEU A 234 11.34 6.15 0.78
C LEU A 234 11.17 7.62 0.40
N PHE A 235 10.10 8.25 0.84
CA PHE A 235 9.77 9.64 0.57
C PHE A 235 10.90 10.57 1.03
N ASN A 236 11.31 10.48 2.30
CA ASN A 236 12.37 11.32 2.85
C ASN A 236 13.70 11.14 2.11
N THR A 237 14.07 9.89 1.84
CA THR A 237 15.29 9.56 1.09
C THR A 237 15.23 10.14 -0.33
N CYS A 238 14.06 10.09 -0.98
CA CYS A 238 13.88 10.72 -2.26
C CYS A 238 14.11 12.23 -2.18
N ILE A 239 13.42 12.90 -1.27
CA ILE A 239 13.49 14.35 -1.09
C ILE A 239 14.93 14.83 -0.83
N THR A 240 15.64 14.23 0.13
CA THR A 240 17.01 14.63 0.45
C THR A 240 17.95 14.54 -0.75
N ASN A 241 17.73 13.58 -1.64
CA ASN A 241 18.59 13.32 -2.80
C ASN A 241 18.19 14.11 -4.07
N ILE A 242 17.08 14.85 -4.07
CA ILE A 242 16.73 15.72 -5.20
C ILE A 242 17.67 16.93 -5.25
N GLY A 243 18.36 17.27 -4.15
CA GLY A 243 19.38 18.32 -4.13
C GLY A 243 18.82 19.72 -4.35
N LEU A 244 17.54 19.95 -4.00
CA LEU A 244 16.92 21.27 -4.06
C LEU A 244 17.64 22.21 -3.07
N ASN A 245 18.07 23.37 -3.55
CA ASN A 245 18.58 24.44 -2.70
C ASN A 245 17.40 25.22 -2.09
N LYS A 246 17.59 25.90 -0.95
CA LYS A 246 16.57 26.76 -0.32
C LYS A 246 16.02 27.85 -1.24
N ASP A 247 16.83 28.29 -2.20
CA ASP A 247 16.48 29.30 -3.20
C ASP A 247 15.80 28.70 -4.45
N ASP A 248 15.64 27.37 -4.49
CA ASP A 248 14.97 26.70 -5.58
C ASP A 248 13.45 26.93 -5.44
N PRO A 249 12.74 27.43 -6.46
CA PRO A 249 11.29 27.61 -6.41
C PRO A 249 10.52 26.30 -6.09
N PHE A 250 11.18 25.15 -6.17
CA PHE A 250 10.64 23.86 -5.72
C PHE A 250 10.84 23.56 -4.22
N TYR A 251 11.70 24.31 -3.51
CA TYR A 251 12.07 24.06 -2.10
C TYR A 251 11.09 24.62 -1.08
N GLU A 252 10.44 25.77 -1.35
CA GLU A 252 9.43 26.38 -0.46
C GLU A 252 8.22 25.47 -0.17
N PHE A 253 8.10 24.35 -0.88
CA PHE A 253 7.01 23.37 -0.76
C PHE A 253 7.38 22.06 -0.08
N LEU A 254 8.60 21.95 0.47
CA LEU A 254 9.07 20.78 1.23
C LEU A 254 8.96 20.92 2.76
N SER A 255 8.89 22.14 3.28
CA SER A 255 8.76 22.47 4.71
C SER A 255 7.31 22.68 5.13
#